data_AF-A0A9D4SZ83-F1
#
_entry.id   AF-A0A9D4SZ83-F1
#
_cell.length_a   1.000
_cell.length_b   1.000
_cell.length_c   1.000
_cell.angle_alpha   90.00
_cell.angle_beta   90.00
_cell.angle_gamma   90.00
#
_symmetry.space_group_name_H-M   'P 1'
#
loop_
_entity.id
_entity.type
_entity.pdbx_description
1 polymer ?
#
loop_
_entity_poly.entity_id
_entity_poly.type
_entity_poly.pdbx_seq_one_letter_code
_entity_poly.pdbx_strand_id
1 'polypeptide(L)'
;MAAPKTSKGVIRDIDATLDQDELTRLIVQPRNPTVMGIRRIKSTSSVIVLFDGLKVPEYVKCGPSLGKCSLYRRQTDICYACGRLGHRADVCPSPEDGICRGCGTSNPDDQHNCSPKCALCGGNYLTAGKDCKRRFQVAYVVRQITRGRRYQKSQEAHDSTRAEPLPPKSATSRRSRSSETRGNRYRVLADDNSPSPDRASSKDKWRSVSRGRKGYKPDSRSNGRSPSRSRSRSIGRSSCRSRKLSVSIQEPAEQGTGPTWADRVKGLTKKVTGGTPPEHSNARVAQLEKENAQLKREMQQLRAEIAELRNATKHIPVRPPSPLQYVEDEAPMEVPVEEASSERPAKKRAIVDSACSSSAMKAKSEIKDAIESLSITIGAIKATLDGLVEGQRLHLAASSTTS
;
A
#
# COMPACT_ATOMS: atom_id res chain seq x y z
N MET A 1 18.85 -4.19 9.18
CA MET A 1 18.91 -4.94 7.90
C MET A 1 17.97 -4.27 6.92
N ALA A 2 18.38 -4.02 5.67
CA ALA A 2 17.48 -3.41 4.68
C ALA A 2 16.38 -4.41 4.33
N ALA A 3 15.11 -3.98 4.32
CA ALA A 3 14.01 -4.86 3.93
C ALA A 3 14.25 -5.42 2.52
N PRO A 4 14.10 -6.73 2.31
CA PRO A 4 14.34 -7.34 1.00
C PRO A 4 13.44 -6.68 -0.05
N LYS A 5 14.04 -6.31 -1.18
CA LYS A 5 13.39 -5.59 -2.27
C LYS A 5 12.46 -6.53 -3.03
N THR A 6 11.29 -6.82 -2.49
CA THR A 6 10.34 -7.77 -3.09
C THR A 6 9.17 -7.07 -3.78
N SER A 7 8.56 -7.75 -4.75
CA SER A 7 7.36 -7.29 -5.45
C SER A 7 6.32 -8.40 -5.55
N LYS A 8 5.03 -8.03 -5.54
CA LYS A 8 3.91 -8.98 -5.59
C LYS A 8 3.19 -8.87 -6.91
N GLY A 9 3.11 -9.96 -7.66
CA GLY A 9 2.30 -10.09 -8.87
C GLY A 9 1.06 -10.96 -8.65
N VAL A 10 0.12 -10.90 -9.59
CA VAL A 10 -1.08 -11.75 -9.66
C VAL A 10 -1.15 -12.34 -11.04
N ILE A 11 -1.31 -13.66 -11.09
CA ILE A 11 -1.64 -14.41 -12.31
C ILE A 11 -3.10 -14.85 -12.19
N ARG A 12 -3.87 -14.69 -13.26
CA ARG A 12 -5.28 -15.09 -13.35
C ARG A 12 -5.41 -16.31 -14.26
N ASP A 13 -6.59 -16.91 -14.23
CA ASP A 13 -6.97 -18.03 -15.10
C ASP A 13 -6.11 -19.28 -14.89
N ILE A 14 -5.67 -19.49 -13.64
CA ILE A 14 -5.02 -20.73 -13.20
C ILE A 14 -6.08 -21.71 -12.72
N ASP A 15 -5.97 -22.98 -13.12
CA ASP A 15 -6.91 -24.01 -12.70
C ASP A 15 -7.04 -24.05 -11.17
N ALA A 16 -8.29 -24.13 -10.68
CA ALA A 16 -8.60 -24.16 -9.26
C ALA A 16 -8.33 -25.53 -8.62
N THR A 17 -8.21 -26.58 -9.43
CA THR A 17 -7.89 -27.94 -8.96
C THR A 17 -6.45 -28.09 -8.48
N LEU A 18 -5.54 -27.28 -9.04
CA LEU A 18 -4.11 -27.33 -8.71
C LEU A 18 -3.85 -26.95 -7.27
N ASP A 19 -3.12 -27.82 -6.56
CA ASP A 19 -2.72 -27.59 -5.19
C ASP A 19 -1.53 -26.60 -5.08
N GLN A 20 -1.15 -26.26 -3.85
CA GLN A 20 -0.11 -25.27 -3.61
C GLN A 20 1.30 -25.75 -4.03
N ASP A 21 1.54 -27.06 -3.99
CA ASP A 21 2.86 -27.64 -4.30
C ASP A 21 3.04 -27.81 -5.81
N GLU A 22 1.99 -28.23 -6.52
CA GLU A 22 1.89 -28.23 -7.97
C GLU A 22 2.05 -26.81 -8.52
N LEU A 23 1.36 -25.82 -7.96
CA LEU A 23 1.55 -24.41 -8.34
C LEU A 23 3.01 -23.98 -8.18
N THR A 24 3.67 -24.42 -7.10
CA THR A 24 5.07 -24.10 -6.84
C THR A 24 5.97 -24.75 -7.88
N ARG A 25 5.78 -26.04 -8.20
CA ARG A 25 6.54 -26.76 -9.25
C ARG A 25 6.36 -26.15 -10.64
N LEU A 26 5.14 -25.71 -10.96
CA LEU A 26 4.82 -25.16 -12.28
C LEU A 26 5.35 -23.74 -12.49
N ILE A 27 5.43 -22.93 -11.44
CA ILE A 27 5.82 -21.51 -11.51
C ILE A 27 7.30 -21.30 -11.17
N VAL A 28 7.88 -22.08 -10.24
CA VAL A 28 9.30 -21.96 -9.87
C VAL A 28 10.13 -22.69 -10.93
N GLN A 29 10.44 -21.98 -12.02
CA GLN A 29 11.25 -22.47 -13.13
C GLN A 29 12.44 -21.54 -13.35
N PRO A 30 13.61 -22.04 -13.83
CA PRO A 30 14.78 -21.21 -14.13
C PRO A 30 14.53 -20.11 -15.18
N ARG A 31 13.48 -20.27 -16.00
CA ARG A 31 13.09 -19.29 -17.03
C ARG A 31 12.24 -18.15 -16.48
N ASN A 32 11.71 -18.28 -15.27
CA ASN A 32 10.97 -17.23 -14.59
C ASN A 32 11.92 -16.43 -13.69
N PRO A 33 11.61 -15.15 -13.39
CA PRO A 33 12.33 -14.41 -12.36
C PRO A 33 12.26 -15.15 -11.02
N THR A 34 13.27 -14.97 -10.17
CA THR A 34 13.34 -15.61 -8.85
C THR A 34 12.05 -15.39 -8.05
N VAL A 35 11.35 -16.50 -7.77
CA VAL A 35 10.10 -16.50 -7.01
C VAL A 35 10.41 -16.86 -5.56
N MET A 36 10.04 -15.99 -4.64
CA MET A 36 10.23 -16.18 -3.20
C MET A 36 9.04 -16.86 -2.52
N GLY A 37 7.86 -16.82 -3.14
CA GLY A 37 6.66 -17.43 -2.56
C GLY A 37 5.45 -17.32 -3.47
N ILE A 38 4.55 -18.28 -3.34
CA ILE A 38 3.33 -18.38 -4.15
C ILE A 38 2.17 -18.59 -3.18
N ARG A 39 1.03 -17.98 -3.44
CA ARG A 39 -0.18 -18.19 -2.63
C ARG A 39 -1.45 -17.99 -3.45
N ARG A 40 -2.35 -18.97 -3.43
CA ARG A 40 -3.68 -18.83 -4.03
C ARG A 40 -4.57 -17.86 -3.26
N ILE A 41 -5.35 -17.03 -3.97
CA ILE A 41 -6.33 -16.13 -3.37
C ILE A 41 -7.63 -16.91 -3.13
N LYS A 42 -7.86 -17.34 -1.89
CA LYS A 42 -9.05 -18.15 -1.52
C LYS A 42 -9.16 -19.37 -2.45
N SER A 43 -10.37 -19.76 -2.85
CA SER A 43 -10.67 -20.82 -3.81
C SER A 43 -10.80 -20.32 -5.27
N THR A 44 -10.14 -19.21 -5.62
CA THR A 44 -10.26 -18.64 -6.97
C THR A 44 -9.15 -19.11 -7.92
N SER A 45 -9.34 -18.87 -9.22
CA SER A 45 -8.35 -19.09 -10.29
C SER A 45 -7.20 -18.07 -10.31
N SER A 46 -7.01 -17.32 -9.21
CA SER A 46 -6.01 -16.26 -9.11
C SER A 46 -4.95 -16.59 -8.06
N VAL A 47 -3.69 -16.43 -8.43
CA VAL A 47 -2.53 -16.74 -7.60
C VAL A 47 -1.67 -15.50 -7.43
N ILE A 48 -1.25 -15.21 -6.20
CA ILE A 48 -0.28 -14.16 -5.87
C ILE A 48 1.11 -14.78 -5.90
N VAL A 49 2.02 -14.16 -6.62
CA VAL A 49 3.43 -14.55 -6.71
C VAL A 49 4.29 -13.44 -6.12
N LEU A 50 5.17 -13.79 -5.21
CA LEU A 50 6.17 -12.91 -4.61
C LEU A 50 7.48 -13.09 -5.38
N PHE A 51 7.91 -12.05 -6.08
CA PHE A 51 9.17 -12.04 -6.82
C PHE A 51 10.25 -11.38 -5.98
N ASP A 52 11.48 -11.88 -6.13
CA ASP A 52 12.66 -11.14 -5.74
C ASP A 52 12.90 -10.02 -6.75
N GLY A 53 13.10 -8.80 -6.25
CA GLY A 53 13.19 -7.58 -7.04
C GLY A 53 11.94 -6.71 -7.00
N LEU A 54 12.11 -5.46 -7.44
CA LEU A 54 11.07 -4.43 -7.43
C LEU A 54 10.15 -4.49 -8.65
N LYS A 55 10.50 -5.22 -9.71
CA LYS A 55 9.73 -5.25 -10.96
C LYS A 55 8.96 -6.55 -11.08
N VAL A 56 7.64 -6.43 -11.21
CA VAL A 56 6.79 -7.57 -11.56
C VAL A 56 6.93 -7.85 -13.06
N PRO A 57 7.23 -9.09 -13.48
CA PRO A 57 7.28 -9.44 -14.90
C PRO A 57 5.89 -9.32 -15.52
N GLU A 58 5.81 -9.02 -16.82
CA GLU A 58 4.53 -8.92 -17.53
C GLU A 58 3.91 -10.30 -17.79
N TYR A 59 4.77 -11.32 -17.98
CA TYR A 59 4.38 -12.70 -18.24
C TYR A 59 5.22 -13.65 -17.40
N VAL A 60 4.61 -14.75 -16.97
CA VAL A 60 5.25 -15.81 -16.16
C VAL A 60 4.85 -17.15 -16.75
N LYS A 61 5.81 -18.05 -16.95
CA LYS A 61 5.52 -19.42 -17.40
C LYS A 61 4.90 -20.20 -16.24
N CYS A 62 3.76 -20.84 -16.49
CA CYS A 62 3.09 -21.73 -15.56
C CYS A 62 2.89 -23.06 -16.29
N GLY A 63 3.82 -24.00 -16.08
CA GLY A 63 3.87 -25.23 -16.87
C GLY A 63 4.04 -24.94 -18.37
N PRO A 64 3.15 -25.45 -19.25
CA PRO A 64 3.23 -25.20 -20.69
C PRO A 64 2.63 -23.85 -21.12
N SER A 65 1.89 -23.17 -20.22
CA SER A 65 1.17 -21.94 -20.54
C SER A 65 1.93 -20.70 -20.11
N LEU A 66 1.72 -19.59 -20.83
CA LEU A 66 2.26 -18.28 -20.47
C LEU A 66 1.15 -17.43 -19.84
N GLY A 67 1.22 -17.23 -18.52
CA GLY A 67 0.23 -16.45 -17.77
C GLY A 67 0.60 -14.96 -17.73
N LYS A 68 -0.37 -14.08 -17.99
CA LYS A 68 -0.18 -12.64 -17.80
C LYS A 68 -0.09 -12.32 -16.30
N CYS A 69 1.00 -11.70 -15.89
CA CYS A 69 1.23 -11.30 -14.52
C CYS A 69 1.05 -9.79 -14.36
N SER A 70 0.19 -9.40 -13.42
CA SER A 70 -0.11 -8.00 -13.13
C SER A 70 0.31 -7.65 -11.71
N LEU A 71 0.75 -6.42 -11.47
CA LEU A 71 1.09 -5.95 -10.13
C LEU A 71 -0.08 -6.14 -9.16
N TYR A 72 0.16 -6.82 -8.03
CA TYR A 72 -0.83 -7.00 -6.98
C TYR A 72 -1.20 -5.66 -6.35
N ARG A 73 -2.50 -5.36 -6.34
CA ARG A 73 -3.07 -4.18 -5.69
C ARG A 73 -3.89 -4.65 -4.50
N ARG A 74 -3.35 -4.44 -3.29
CA ARG A 74 -4.09 -4.72 -2.06
C ARG A 74 -5.30 -3.79 -2.00
N GLN A 75 -6.49 -4.36 -1.85
CA GLN A 75 -7.67 -3.59 -1.51
C GLN A 75 -7.52 -3.12 -0.05
N THR A 76 -7.69 -1.82 0.17
CA THR A 76 -7.73 -1.25 1.51
C THR A 76 -9.14 -1.41 2.04
N ASP A 77 -9.26 -1.91 3.25
CA ASP A 77 -10.55 -2.03 3.93
C ASP A 77 -11.13 -0.63 4.14
N ILE A 78 -12.43 -0.52 3.87
CA ILE A 78 -13.21 0.69 4.05
C ILE A 78 -14.09 0.44 5.25
N CYS A 79 -14.00 1.33 6.23
CA CYS A 79 -14.83 1.26 7.41
C CYS A 79 -16.29 1.41 7.00
N TYR A 80 -17.12 0.47 7.43
CA TYR A 80 -18.53 0.44 7.08
C TYR A 80 -19.39 1.40 7.90
N ALA A 81 -18.86 1.96 8.99
CA ALA A 81 -19.48 3.02 9.78
C ALA A 81 -19.14 4.39 9.18
N CYS A 82 -17.88 4.82 9.28
CA CYS A 82 -17.48 6.17 8.87
C CYS A 82 -16.98 6.31 7.42
N GLY A 83 -16.87 5.21 6.67
CA GLY A 83 -16.45 5.25 5.26
C GLY A 83 -14.99 5.59 4.99
N ARG A 84 -14.18 5.82 6.03
CA ARG A 84 -12.75 6.11 5.91
C ARG A 84 -11.96 4.82 5.66
N LEU A 85 -10.78 4.97 5.06
CA LEU A 85 -9.88 3.86 4.75
C LEU A 85 -9.04 3.47 5.97
N GLY A 86 -8.68 2.19 6.09
CA GLY A 86 -7.60 1.72 6.96
C GLY A 86 -8.02 1.11 8.30
N HIS A 87 -9.32 1.05 8.60
CA HIS A 87 -9.84 0.36 9.76
C HIS A 87 -11.16 -0.35 9.44
N ARG A 88 -11.53 -1.30 10.29
CA ARG A 88 -12.81 -2.04 10.22
C ARG A 88 -13.85 -1.36 11.09
N ALA A 89 -15.14 -1.66 10.89
CA ALA A 89 -16.24 -0.99 11.60
C ALA A 89 -16.27 -1.26 13.11
N ASP A 90 -15.85 -2.44 13.53
CA ASP A 90 -15.72 -2.88 14.94
C ASP A 90 -14.66 -2.10 15.72
N VAL A 91 -13.66 -1.53 15.03
CA VAL A 91 -12.59 -0.72 15.63
C VAL A 91 -12.63 0.72 15.11
N CYS A 92 -13.83 1.20 14.76
CA CYS A 92 -13.99 2.54 14.24
C CYS A 92 -13.82 3.58 15.36
N PRO A 93 -12.94 4.58 15.19
CA PRO A 93 -12.77 5.65 16.19
C PRO A 93 -13.93 6.67 16.18
N SER A 94 -14.80 6.63 15.16
CA SER A 94 -15.89 7.59 14.94
C SER A 94 -17.11 6.87 14.34
N PRO A 95 -17.76 5.96 15.08
CA PRO A 95 -18.91 5.22 14.57
C PRO A 95 -20.13 6.12 14.34
N GLU A 96 -20.22 7.26 15.05
CA GLU A 96 -21.29 8.26 14.95
C GLU A 96 -21.21 9.12 13.68
N ASP A 97 -20.02 9.22 13.05
CA ASP A 97 -19.82 9.88 11.76
C ASP A 97 -20.24 8.94 10.61
N GLY A 98 -21.43 8.36 10.69
CA GLY A 98 -21.98 7.46 9.68
C GLY A 98 -21.96 8.12 8.29
N ILE A 99 -21.66 7.37 7.23
CA ILE A 99 -21.81 7.89 5.86
C ILE A 99 -22.77 7.04 5.04
N CYS A 100 -23.48 7.68 4.11
CA CYS A 100 -24.21 6.94 3.09
C CYS A 100 -23.24 6.20 2.16
N ARG A 101 -23.45 4.90 1.96
CA ARG A 101 -22.65 4.12 1.00
C ARG A 101 -22.95 4.44 -0.46
N GLY A 102 -24.12 4.99 -0.76
CA GLY A 102 -24.47 5.39 -2.12
C GLY A 102 -23.83 6.71 -2.54
N CYS A 103 -23.99 7.76 -1.71
CA CYS A 103 -23.60 9.13 -2.06
C CYS A 103 -22.42 9.70 -1.26
N GLY A 104 -22.03 9.05 -0.16
CA GLY A 104 -20.95 9.53 0.70
C GLY A 104 -21.32 10.69 1.62
N THR A 105 -22.59 11.11 1.65
CA THR A 105 -23.07 12.13 2.59
C THR A 105 -22.92 11.65 4.04
N SER A 106 -22.39 12.51 4.91
CA SER A 106 -22.27 12.26 6.34
C SER A 106 -23.62 12.38 7.04
N ASN A 107 -23.88 11.49 7.99
CA ASN A 107 -25.10 11.37 8.79
C ASN A 107 -26.36 11.66 7.99
N PRO A 108 -26.63 10.86 6.93
CA PRO A 108 -27.80 11.06 6.12
C PRO A 108 -29.06 10.62 6.87
N ASP A 109 -30.17 11.33 6.68
CA ASP A 109 -31.47 10.88 7.17
C ASP A 109 -31.89 9.56 6.50
N ASP A 110 -32.74 8.78 7.18
CA ASP A 110 -33.27 7.51 6.67
C ASP A 110 -33.97 7.65 5.31
N GLN A 111 -34.48 8.85 5.00
CA GLN A 111 -35.18 9.19 3.76
C GLN A 111 -34.40 10.14 2.84
N HIS A 112 -33.07 10.22 2.96
CA HIS A 112 -32.29 11.04 2.04
C HIS A 112 -32.35 10.50 0.60
N ASN A 113 -32.53 11.40 -0.37
CA ASN A 113 -32.48 11.03 -1.79
C ASN A 113 -31.02 10.78 -2.21
N CYS A 114 -30.67 9.52 -2.49
CA CYS A 114 -29.29 9.12 -2.70
C CYS A 114 -28.86 9.26 -4.17
N SER A 115 -27.95 10.19 -4.44
CA SER A 115 -27.28 10.30 -5.75
C SER A 115 -25.91 9.59 -5.73
N PRO A 116 -25.60 8.67 -6.65
CA PRO A 116 -24.39 7.85 -6.59
C PRO A 116 -23.12 8.70 -6.72
N LYS A 117 -22.40 8.87 -5.61
CA LYS A 117 -21.16 9.63 -5.53
C LYS A 117 -20.22 8.98 -4.53
N CYS A 118 -19.01 8.65 -4.96
CA CYS A 118 -18.06 7.96 -4.10
C CYS A 118 -17.39 8.93 -3.13
N ALA A 119 -17.54 8.74 -1.82
CA ALA A 119 -16.92 9.58 -0.79
C ALA A 119 -15.38 9.66 -0.91
N LEU A 120 -14.75 8.56 -1.35
CA LEU A 120 -13.29 8.50 -1.44
C LEU A 120 -12.75 9.34 -2.60
N CYS A 121 -13.46 9.39 -3.72
CA CYS A 121 -12.92 9.95 -4.96
C CYS A 121 -13.79 10.92 -5.75
N GLY A 122 -15.05 11.10 -5.35
CA GLY A 122 -16.03 11.96 -6.01
C GLY A 122 -16.57 11.41 -7.33
N GLY A 123 -16.34 10.14 -7.67
CA GLY A 123 -16.81 9.55 -8.93
C GLY A 123 -18.28 9.15 -8.89
N ASN A 124 -18.92 9.05 -10.07
CA ASN A 124 -20.34 8.71 -10.24
C ASN A 124 -20.61 7.20 -10.10
N TYR A 125 -20.29 6.67 -8.93
CA TYR A 125 -20.52 5.28 -8.53
C TYR A 125 -20.60 5.22 -7.01
N LEU A 126 -21.15 4.11 -6.48
CA LEU A 126 -21.29 3.90 -5.05
C LEU A 126 -19.93 4.03 -4.33
N THR A 127 -19.94 4.60 -3.12
CA THR A 127 -18.76 4.64 -2.26
C THR A 127 -18.23 3.22 -2.05
N ALA A 128 -16.90 3.04 -2.16
CA ALA A 128 -16.24 1.74 -2.14
C ALA A 128 -16.53 0.80 -3.34
N GLY A 129 -17.23 1.28 -4.37
CA GLY A 129 -17.58 0.53 -5.57
C GLY A 129 -16.37 -0.05 -6.30
N LYS A 130 -16.62 -1.02 -7.19
CA LYS A 130 -15.55 -1.74 -7.89
C LYS A 130 -14.65 -0.82 -8.73
N ASP A 131 -15.23 0.27 -9.19
CA ASP A 131 -14.63 1.27 -10.06
C ASP A 131 -13.79 2.31 -9.30
N CYS A 132 -13.91 2.35 -7.96
CA CYS A 132 -13.14 3.28 -7.13
C CYS A 132 -11.65 2.90 -7.08
N LYS A 133 -10.81 3.57 -7.88
CA LYS A 133 -9.36 3.33 -7.88
C LYS A 133 -8.70 3.69 -6.53
N ARG A 134 -9.28 4.61 -5.75
CA ARG A 134 -8.76 5.01 -4.43
C ARG A 134 -8.99 3.97 -3.33
N ARG A 135 -9.81 2.94 -3.57
CA ARG A 135 -9.97 1.81 -2.63
C ARG A 135 -8.76 0.88 -2.61
N PHE A 136 -7.86 1.00 -3.59
CA PHE A 136 -6.67 0.17 -3.67
C PHE A 136 -5.48 0.91 -3.10
N GLN A 137 -4.73 0.24 -2.24
CA GLN A 137 -3.47 0.75 -1.75
C GLN A 137 -2.48 0.81 -2.92
N VAL A 138 -1.86 1.97 -3.10
CA VAL A 138 -0.71 2.09 -4.00
C VAL A 138 0.39 1.17 -3.46
N ALA A 139 0.77 0.17 -4.25
CA ALA A 139 1.82 -0.78 -3.87
C ALA A 139 3.11 -0.05 -3.49
N TYR A 140 3.81 -0.56 -2.48
CA TYR A 140 5.02 0.08 -1.96
C TYR A 140 6.06 0.37 -3.05
N VAL A 141 6.27 -0.59 -3.95
CA VAL A 141 7.14 -0.46 -5.13
C VAL A 141 6.79 0.79 -5.95
N VAL A 142 5.50 1.01 -6.25
CA VAL A 142 5.05 2.17 -7.03
C VAL A 142 5.32 3.46 -6.27
N ARG A 143 5.12 3.45 -4.94
CA ARG A 143 5.42 4.59 -4.08
C ARG A 143 6.92 4.90 -4.07
N GLN A 144 7.79 3.89 -4.01
CA GLN A 144 9.24 4.06 -4.09
C GLN A 144 9.68 4.61 -5.44
N ILE A 145 9.22 4.03 -6.56
CA ILE A 145 9.56 4.51 -7.91
C ILE A 145 9.11 5.97 -8.07
N THR A 146 7.91 6.31 -7.61
CA THR A 146 7.39 7.68 -7.69
C THR A 146 8.20 8.66 -6.84
N ARG A 147 8.62 8.24 -5.63
CA ARG A 147 9.52 9.05 -4.77
C ARG A 147 10.88 9.26 -5.41
N GLY A 148 11.49 8.21 -5.97
CA GLY A 148 12.77 8.31 -6.68
C GLY A 148 12.71 9.28 -7.85
N ARG A 149 11.67 9.21 -8.68
CA ARG A 149 11.45 10.17 -9.79
C ARG A 149 11.28 11.61 -9.32
N ARG A 150 10.59 11.83 -8.20
CA ARG A 150 10.44 13.19 -7.62
C ARG A 150 11.76 13.72 -7.09
N TYR A 151 12.56 12.88 -6.44
CA TYR A 151 13.88 13.25 -5.95
C TYR A 151 14.82 13.62 -7.09
N GLN A 152 14.89 12.79 -8.14
CA GLN A 152 15.70 13.06 -9.33
C GLN A 152 15.26 14.36 -10.03
N LYS A 153 13.96 14.56 -10.22
CA LYS A 153 13.42 15.80 -10.79
C LYS A 153 13.75 17.03 -9.93
N SER A 154 13.80 16.88 -8.61
CA SER A 154 14.19 17.96 -7.70
C SER A 154 15.68 18.28 -7.79
N GLN A 155 16.54 17.27 -7.98
CA GLN A 155 17.97 17.47 -8.23
C GLN A 155 18.19 18.16 -9.57
N GLU A 156 17.56 17.68 -10.64
CA GLU A 156 17.62 18.32 -11.96
C GLU A 156 17.15 19.78 -11.92
N ALA A 157 16.10 20.09 -11.15
CA ALA A 157 15.63 21.46 -10.97
C ALA A 157 16.65 22.32 -10.20
N HIS A 158 17.27 21.79 -9.15
CA HIS A 158 18.28 22.50 -8.37
C HIS A 158 19.56 22.75 -9.19
N ASP A 159 20.02 21.76 -9.95
CA ASP A 159 21.18 21.90 -10.83
C ASP A 159 20.90 22.87 -11.98
N SER A 160 19.67 22.87 -12.51
CA SER A 160 19.24 23.86 -13.52
C SER A 160 19.21 25.29 -12.99
N THR A 161 18.93 25.49 -11.69
CA THR A 161 19.01 26.83 -11.05
C THR A 161 20.43 27.24 -10.65
N ARG A 162 21.35 26.27 -10.53
CA ARG A 162 22.78 26.53 -10.28
C ARG A 162 23.57 26.76 -11.55
N ALA A 163 23.02 26.39 -12.72
CA ALA A 163 23.55 26.84 -13.99
C ALA A 163 23.72 28.36 -13.91
N GLU A 164 24.98 28.80 -14.04
CA GLU A 164 25.41 30.17 -13.75
C GLU A 164 24.43 31.19 -14.32
N PRO A 165 24.09 32.26 -13.56
CA PRO A 165 23.41 33.39 -14.14
C PRO A 165 24.28 33.84 -15.31
N LEU A 166 23.80 33.58 -16.54
CA LEU A 166 24.48 33.99 -17.75
C LEU A 166 24.92 35.44 -17.56
N PRO A 167 26.19 35.76 -17.88
CA PRO A 167 26.73 37.10 -17.66
C PRO A 167 25.69 38.09 -18.18
N PRO A 168 25.37 39.15 -17.40
CA PRO A 168 24.35 40.11 -17.78
C PRO A 168 24.68 40.53 -19.20
N LYS A 169 23.83 40.12 -20.16
CA LYS A 169 24.01 40.48 -21.56
C LYS A 169 24.15 41.99 -21.54
N SER A 170 25.36 42.44 -21.84
CA SER A 170 25.71 43.84 -21.85
C SER A 170 24.58 44.56 -22.57
N ALA A 171 24.08 45.60 -21.90
CA ALA A 171 23.02 46.47 -22.40
C ALA A 171 23.50 47.13 -23.69
N THR A 172 23.53 46.38 -24.78
CA THR A 172 23.77 46.86 -26.12
C THR A 172 22.45 47.46 -26.55
N SER A 173 22.36 48.75 -26.26
CA SER A 173 21.76 49.78 -27.08
C SER A 173 20.40 49.40 -27.69
N ARG A 174 19.37 50.00 -27.09
CA ARG A 174 18.11 50.34 -27.75
C ARG A 174 18.39 50.95 -29.13
N ARG A 175 18.53 50.12 -30.16
CA ARG A 175 18.34 50.57 -31.53
C ARG A 175 16.87 50.38 -31.85
N SER A 176 16.14 51.46 -31.60
CA SER A 176 14.83 51.75 -32.15
C SER A 176 14.77 51.28 -33.61
N ARG A 177 14.08 50.17 -33.86
CA ARG A 177 13.51 49.87 -35.18
C ARG A 177 12.00 50.00 -35.05
N SER A 178 11.61 51.25 -35.19
CA SER A 178 10.30 51.66 -35.67
C SER A 178 9.98 50.95 -37.00
N SER A 179 8.70 50.61 -37.15
CA SER A 179 7.92 50.66 -38.39
C SER A 179 8.52 50.07 -39.66
N GLU A 180 7.91 48.99 -40.17
CA GLU A 180 7.14 48.99 -41.44
C GLU A 180 6.83 47.53 -41.84
N THR A 181 5.57 47.11 -41.83
CA THR A 181 4.61 47.15 -42.96
C THR A 181 4.70 45.91 -43.87
N ARG A 182 3.52 45.31 -44.11
CA ARG A 182 3.12 44.24 -45.06
C ARG A 182 2.76 42.96 -44.30
N GLY A 183 1.49 42.69 -44.01
CA GLY A 183 0.34 42.84 -44.90
C GLY A 183 -0.03 41.44 -45.37
N ASN A 184 -1.10 40.87 -44.81
CA ASN A 184 -1.95 40.03 -45.64
C ASN A 184 -3.39 40.15 -45.16
N ARG A 185 -4.11 40.99 -45.89
CA ARG A 185 -5.57 41.00 -46.02
C ARG A 185 -5.98 39.63 -46.56
N TYR A 186 -6.97 39.01 -45.94
CA TYR A 186 -8.14 38.56 -46.70
C TYR A 186 -9.39 38.85 -45.86
N ARG A 187 -10.16 39.82 -46.37
CA ARG A 187 -11.56 40.06 -46.06
C ARG A 187 -12.36 38.85 -46.56
N VAL A 188 -13.29 38.37 -45.74
CA VAL A 188 -14.62 37.96 -46.22
C VAL A 188 -15.64 38.55 -45.21
N LEU A 189 -16.47 39.44 -45.75
CA LEU A 189 -17.70 40.04 -45.23
C LEU A 189 -18.77 38.93 -45.07
N ALA A 190 -19.89 38.96 -44.35
CA ALA A 190 -20.67 39.82 -43.45
C ALA A 190 -21.50 38.79 -42.62
N ASP A 191 -22.17 39.05 -41.50
CA ASP A 191 -23.34 39.93 -41.34
C ASP A 191 -23.65 40.18 -39.85
N ASP A 192 -24.31 41.30 -39.65
CA ASP A 192 -24.80 41.93 -38.43
C ASP A 192 -25.79 41.11 -37.58
N ASN A 193 -25.64 41.20 -36.25
CA ASN A 193 -26.71 41.69 -35.36
C ASN A 193 -26.26 41.81 -33.89
N SER A 194 -26.01 43.06 -33.47
CA SER A 194 -26.62 43.79 -32.34
C SER A 194 -26.71 43.21 -30.89
N PRO A 195 -26.83 44.08 -29.85
CA PRO A 195 -26.06 43.98 -28.61
C PRO A 195 -26.89 43.75 -27.33
N SER A 196 -26.27 43.20 -26.28
CA SER A 196 -26.24 43.81 -24.93
C SER A 196 -25.47 42.97 -23.89
N PRO A 197 -25.00 43.60 -22.80
CA PRO A 197 -24.03 43.03 -21.88
C PRO A 197 -24.71 42.41 -20.66
N ASP A 198 -24.17 41.29 -20.18
CA ASP A 198 -24.24 41.02 -18.74
C ASP A 198 -22.98 40.33 -18.23
N ARG A 199 -22.44 40.97 -17.21
CA ARG A 199 -21.28 40.59 -16.43
C ARG A 199 -21.59 39.31 -15.66
N ALA A 200 -20.87 38.23 -15.94
CA ALA A 200 -20.62 37.20 -14.95
C ALA A 200 -19.20 36.64 -15.12
N SER A 201 -18.38 36.97 -14.13
CA SER A 201 -17.00 36.54 -13.94
C SER A 201 -16.87 35.01 -13.90
N SER A 202 -16.57 34.38 -15.05
CA SER A 202 -16.20 32.96 -15.11
C SER A 202 -14.68 32.80 -15.19
N LYS A 203 -14.08 32.41 -14.06
CA LYS A 203 -12.67 31.98 -13.95
C LYS A 203 -12.58 30.48 -14.26
N ASP A 204 -12.57 30.13 -15.54
CA ASP A 204 -12.13 28.80 -15.99
C ASP A 204 -10.97 28.93 -16.97
N LYS A 205 -9.77 29.09 -16.41
CA LYS A 205 -8.51 29.08 -17.17
C LYS A 205 -8.09 27.64 -17.43
N TRP A 206 -8.67 27.04 -18.46
CA TRP A 206 -8.14 25.86 -19.12
C TRP A 206 -6.74 26.17 -19.68
N ARG A 207 -5.71 25.45 -19.22
CA ARG A 207 -4.40 25.40 -19.88
C ARG A 207 -4.46 24.37 -21.00
N SER A 208 -4.71 24.85 -22.21
CA SER A 208 -4.43 24.14 -23.45
C SER A 208 -2.91 24.09 -23.67
N VAL A 209 -2.32 22.89 -23.66
CA VAL A 209 -0.94 22.69 -24.12
C VAL A 209 -1.00 21.96 -25.47
N SER A 210 -0.80 22.74 -26.52
CA SER A 210 -0.66 22.31 -27.90
C SER A 210 0.82 22.10 -28.22
N ARG A 211 1.28 20.84 -28.34
CA ARG A 211 2.41 20.39 -29.18
C ARG A 211 2.15 18.91 -29.45
N GLY A 212 1.74 18.47 -30.64
CA GLY A 212 2.43 18.64 -31.91
C GLY A 212 3.25 17.37 -32.20
N ARG A 213 2.60 16.32 -32.71
CA ARG A 213 3.28 15.22 -33.41
C ARG A 213 2.42 14.74 -34.58
N LYS A 214 2.89 15.09 -35.77
CA LYS A 214 2.53 14.49 -37.06
C LYS A 214 3.01 13.03 -37.07
N GLY A 215 2.26 12.15 -37.73
CA GLY A 215 2.83 10.90 -38.25
C GLY A 215 1.91 9.69 -38.20
N TYR A 216 1.43 9.32 -39.40
CA TYR A 216 0.94 8.00 -39.83
C TYR A 216 -0.50 7.59 -39.49
N LYS A 217 -1.36 7.72 -40.51
CA LYS A 217 -2.52 6.86 -40.75
C LYS A 217 -2.03 5.51 -41.30
N PRO A 218 -2.71 4.41 -40.96
CA PRO A 218 -3.12 3.50 -42.02
C PRO A 218 -4.61 3.13 -41.93
N ASP A 219 -5.25 3.28 -43.09
CA ASP A 219 -6.26 2.45 -43.71
C ASP A 219 -7.33 1.74 -42.87
N SER A 220 -8.51 2.33 -42.99
CA SER A 220 -9.82 1.72 -42.97
C SER A 220 -9.91 0.40 -43.76
N ARG A 221 -10.17 -0.70 -43.04
CA ARG A 221 -11.00 -1.80 -43.56
C ARG A 221 -12.11 -2.14 -42.57
N SER A 222 -13.31 -1.87 -43.05
CA SER A 222 -14.61 -2.25 -42.53
C SER A 222 -14.78 -3.77 -42.45
N ASN A 223 -15.25 -4.24 -41.29
CA ASN A 223 -16.13 -5.40 -41.09
C ASN A 223 -16.59 -5.30 -39.63
N GLY A 224 -17.83 -4.95 -39.28
CA GLY A 224 -19.06 -5.48 -39.84
C GLY A 224 -19.42 -6.78 -39.12
N ARG A 225 -19.91 -6.70 -37.87
CA ARG A 225 -20.92 -7.60 -37.28
C ARG A 225 -21.14 -7.33 -35.79
N SER A 226 -22.31 -6.78 -35.48
CA SER A 226 -23.01 -7.00 -34.22
C SER A 226 -23.32 -8.49 -34.06
N PRO A 227 -23.48 -8.97 -32.81
CA PRO A 227 -24.87 -9.24 -32.42
C PRO A 227 -25.20 -8.88 -30.97
N SER A 228 -26.35 -8.25 -30.86
CA SER A 228 -27.30 -8.30 -29.76
C SER A 228 -27.40 -9.67 -29.09
N ARG A 229 -27.25 -9.72 -27.75
CA ARG A 229 -27.99 -10.67 -26.92
C ARG A 229 -28.13 -10.18 -25.48
N SER A 230 -29.29 -9.60 -25.25
CA SER A 230 -29.94 -9.35 -23.96
C SER A 230 -30.09 -10.68 -23.21
N ARG A 231 -29.59 -10.77 -21.98
CA ARG A 231 -30.05 -11.75 -20.99
C ARG A 231 -30.05 -11.13 -19.61
N SER A 232 -31.19 -10.51 -19.30
CA SER A 232 -31.63 -10.19 -17.95
C SER A 232 -31.75 -11.48 -17.16
N ARG A 233 -31.01 -11.59 -16.05
CA ARG A 233 -31.30 -12.56 -14.98
C ARG A 233 -31.52 -11.79 -13.69
N SER A 234 -32.80 -11.66 -13.35
CA SER A 234 -33.33 -11.38 -12.03
C SER A 234 -32.81 -12.40 -11.03
N ILE A 235 -31.97 -11.96 -10.08
CA ILE A 235 -31.62 -12.74 -8.89
C ILE A 235 -32.32 -12.11 -7.70
N GLY A 236 -33.17 -12.93 -7.08
CA GLY A 236 -34.10 -12.59 -6.02
C GLY A 236 -33.44 -11.97 -4.78
N ARG A 237 -34.14 -10.98 -4.24
CA ARG A 237 -33.89 -10.40 -2.92
C ARG A 237 -34.49 -11.33 -1.87
N SER A 238 -33.64 -11.97 -1.09
CA SER A 238 -34.02 -12.59 0.18
C SER A 238 -34.20 -11.50 1.24
N SER A 239 -35.42 -11.44 1.77
CA SER A 239 -35.81 -10.60 2.90
C SER A 239 -35.22 -11.18 4.19
N CYS A 240 -34.49 -10.38 4.95
CA CYS A 240 -34.26 -10.62 6.37
C CYS A 240 -34.86 -9.44 7.17
N ARG A 241 -35.83 -9.82 8.00
CA ARG A 241 -36.62 -8.99 8.92
C ARG A 241 -35.72 -8.32 9.96
N SER A 242 -35.73 -7.00 10.02
CA SER A 242 -35.20 -6.26 11.17
C SER A 242 -36.30 -6.09 12.21
N ARG A 243 -36.04 -6.58 13.44
CA ARG A 243 -36.84 -6.34 14.65
C ARG A 243 -36.75 -4.85 14.99
N LYS A 244 -37.91 -4.21 15.12
CA LYS A 244 -38.07 -2.86 15.67
C LYS A 244 -37.90 -2.94 17.19
N LEU A 245 -36.91 -2.23 17.73
CA LEU A 245 -36.90 -1.80 19.13
C LEU A 245 -36.96 -0.27 19.09
N SER A 246 -38.14 0.27 19.35
CA SER A 246 -38.39 1.70 19.51
C SER A 246 -37.93 2.12 20.90
N VAL A 247 -36.77 2.76 20.99
CA VAL A 247 -36.37 3.55 22.16
C VAL A 247 -36.54 5.01 21.75
N SER A 248 -37.56 5.64 22.30
CA SER A 248 -37.82 7.08 22.15
C SER A 248 -36.80 7.84 22.99
N ILE A 249 -35.85 8.51 22.34
CA ILE A 249 -34.94 9.46 23.00
C ILE A 249 -35.33 10.84 22.50
N GLN A 250 -35.68 11.71 23.45
CA GLN A 250 -36.04 13.11 23.23
C GLN A 250 -34.86 13.88 22.63
N GLU A 251 -35.16 14.70 21.62
CA GLU A 251 -34.26 15.65 20.99
C GLU A 251 -33.80 16.73 21.97
N PRO A 252 -32.49 17.03 22.08
CA PRO A 252 -32.04 18.30 22.61
C PRO A 252 -31.90 19.33 21.47
N ALA A 253 -32.41 20.51 21.77
CA ALA A 253 -32.52 21.68 20.92
C ALA A 253 -31.22 22.13 20.26
N GLU A 254 -31.42 22.72 19.08
CA GLU A 254 -30.49 23.46 18.23
C GLU A 254 -29.39 24.22 19.01
N GLN A 255 -28.15 23.78 18.86
CA GLN A 255 -26.97 24.58 19.18
C GLN A 255 -26.21 24.89 17.90
N GLY A 256 -26.12 26.20 17.63
CA GLY A 256 -25.63 26.78 16.40
C GLY A 256 -24.23 26.33 16.00
N THR A 257 -24.01 26.39 14.68
CA THR A 257 -22.73 26.25 13.99
C THR A 257 -21.61 27.03 14.67
N GLY A 258 -20.80 26.32 15.46
CA GLY A 258 -19.57 26.86 16.03
C GLY A 258 -18.50 27.11 14.95
N PRO A 259 -17.62 28.10 15.14
CA PRO A 259 -16.56 28.44 14.20
C PRO A 259 -15.60 27.27 13.99
N THR A 260 -15.21 27.05 12.74
CA THR A 260 -14.33 25.96 12.37
C THR A 260 -12.95 26.12 13.01
N TRP A 261 -12.24 25.01 13.25
CA TRP A 261 -10.87 25.03 13.78
C TRP A 261 -9.93 25.98 13.00
N ALA A 262 -10.18 26.16 11.69
CA ALA A 262 -9.44 27.09 10.85
C ALA A 262 -9.65 28.58 11.21
N ASP A 263 -10.83 28.94 11.74
CA ASP A 263 -11.13 30.30 12.20
C ASP A 263 -10.48 30.58 13.56
N ARG A 264 -10.28 29.54 14.38
CA ARG A 264 -9.62 29.63 15.69
C ARG A 264 -8.11 29.90 15.61
N VAL A 265 -7.45 29.45 14.54
CA VAL A 265 -5.99 29.61 14.38
C VAL A 265 -5.60 30.96 13.76
N LYS A 266 -6.53 31.63 13.04
CA LYS A 266 -6.25 32.92 12.39
C LYS A 266 -6.57 34.16 13.26
N GLY A 267 -7.24 33.98 14.40
CA GLY A 267 -7.71 35.10 15.24
C GLY A 267 -6.84 35.47 16.45
N LEU A 268 -5.81 34.71 16.80
CA LEU A 268 -4.96 35.02 17.97
C LEU A 268 -3.63 35.67 17.57
N THR A 269 -3.70 36.85 16.96
CA THR A 269 -2.61 37.83 17.06
C THR A 269 -3.10 39.04 17.85
N LYS A 270 -3.64 38.81 19.06
CA LYS A 270 -3.68 39.88 20.06
C LYS A 270 -2.24 40.16 20.45
N LYS A 271 -1.74 41.35 20.06
CA LYS A 271 -0.53 41.95 20.62
C LYS A 271 -0.66 41.95 22.14
N VAL A 272 -0.07 40.97 22.80
CA VAL A 272 0.24 41.04 24.23
C VAL A 272 1.54 41.83 24.33
N THR A 273 1.42 43.15 24.30
CA THR A 273 2.48 44.06 24.70
C THR A 273 2.53 44.04 26.23
N GLY A 274 3.49 43.32 26.81
CA GLY A 274 3.77 43.42 28.25
C GLY A 274 4.16 42.16 29.01
N GLY A 275 4.53 41.05 28.35
CA GLY A 275 5.10 39.88 29.03
C GLY A 275 6.62 39.88 28.92
N THR A 276 7.32 39.96 30.05
CA THR A 276 8.75 39.69 30.15
C THR A 276 9.11 38.35 29.48
N PRO A 277 10.25 38.27 28.76
CA PRO A 277 10.63 37.07 28.03
C PRO A 277 10.84 35.89 28.99
N PRO A 278 10.30 34.68 28.70
CA PRO A 278 10.47 33.53 29.58
C PRO A 278 11.89 32.97 29.40
N GLU A 279 12.84 33.44 30.20
CA GLU A 279 14.23 32.94 30.24
C GLU A 279 14.32 31.42 30.42
N HIS A 280 13.34 30.81 31.10
CA HIS A 280 13.27 29.36 31.28
C HIS A 280 13.10 28.56 29.97
N SER A 281 12.54 29.15 28.92
CA SER A 281 12.36 28.45 27.63
C SER A 281 13.70 28.21 26.91
N ASN A 282 14.63 29.17 27.01
CA ASN A 282 15.94 29.08 26.36
C ASN A 282 16.83 28.03 27.03
N ALA A 283 16.79 27.92 28.37
CA ALA A 283 17.53 26.91 29.11
C ALA A 283 17.10 25.48 28.72
N ARG A 284 15.79 25.25 28.55
CA ARG A 284 15.25 23.95 28.14
C ARG A 284 15.65 23.58 26.71
N VAL A 285 15.67 24.55 25.79
CA VAL A 285 16.13 24.33 24.41
C VAL A 285 17.60 23.96 24.39
N ALA A 286 18.45 24.68 25.12
CA ALA A 286 19.88 24.37 25.22
C ALA A 286 20.13 22.96 25.83
N GLN A 287 19.30 22.53 26.79
CA GLN A 287 19.37 21.18 27.34
C GLN A 287 19.02 20.12 26.27
N LEU A 288 17.92 20.31 25.54
CA LEU A 288 17.49 19.39 24.48
C LEU A 288 18.52 19.30 23.34
N GLU A 289 19.24 20.38 23.05
CA GLU A 289 20.32 20.37 22.07
C GLU A 289 21.52 19.53 22.54
N LYS A 290 21.88 19.62 23.83
CA LYS A 290 22.92 18.76 24.43
C LYS A 290 22.53 17.29 24.41
N GLU A 291 21.29 16.95 24.81
CA GLU A 291 20.76 15.59 24.77
C GLU A 291 20.73 15.02 23.34
N ASN A 292 20.30 15.83 22.36
CA ASN A 292 20.34 15.43 20.95
C ASN A 292 21.77 15.22 20.43
N ALA A 293 22.73 16.04 20.87
CA ALA A 293 24.13 15.87 20.51
C ALA A 293 24.71 14.57 21.10
N GLN A 294 24.35 14.24 22.34
CA GLN A 294 24.74 12.98 22.99
C GLN A 294 24.16 11.77 22.25
N LEU A 295 22.85 11.74 21.99
CA LEU A 295 22.21 10.63 21.26
C LEU A 295 22.80 10.42 19.86
N LYS A 296 23.22 11.50 19.18
CA LYS A 296 23.91 11.40 17.89
C LYS A 296 25.27 10.72 18.00
N ARG A 297 26.03 10.96 19.09
CA ARG A 297 27.33 10.30 19.34
C ARG A 297 27.12 8.81 19.65
N GLU A 298 26.17 8.47 20.50
CA GLU A 298 25.82 7.08 20.83
C GLU A 298 25.39 6.30 19.58
N MET A 299 24.54 6.90 18.75
CA MET A 299 24.15 6.35 17.45
C MET A 299 25.34 6.10 16.50
N GLN A 300 26.36 6.97 16.52
CA GLN A 300 27.56 6.79 15.72
C GLN A 300 28.46 5.67 16.29
N GLN A 301 28.58 5.58 17.61
CA GLN A 301 29.31 4.51 18.28
C GLN A 301 28.72 3.13 17.99
N LEU A 302 27.39 2.96 18.12
CA LEU A 302 26.71 1.71 17.79
C LEU A 302 26.87 1.33 16.31
N ARG A 303 26.91 2.31 15.40
CA ARG A 303 27.17 2.05 13.98
C ARG A 303 28.59 1.56 13.73
N ALA A 304 29.58 2.09 14.46
CA ALA A 304 30.97 1.64 14.38
C ALA A 304 31.11 0.21 14.94
N GLU A 305 30.50 -0.08 16.09
CA GLU A 305 30.49 -1.41 16.71
C GLU A 305 29.86 -2.47 15.80
N ILE A 306 28.69 -2.17 15.18
CA ILE A 306 28.07 -3.06 14.20
C ILE A 306 28.98 -3.29 12.97
N ALA A 307 29.75 -2.28 12.56
CA ALA A 307 30.68 -2.43 11.45
C ALA A 307 31.87 -3.32 11.83
N GLU A 308 32.38 -3.21 13.07
CA GLU A 308 33.44 -4.05 13.61
C GLU A 308 32.99 -5.51 13.71
N LEU A 309 31.81 -5.78 14.27
CA LEU A 309 31.22 -7.12 14.33
C LEU A 309 31.04 -7.76 12.94
N ARG A 310 30.65 -6.95 11.94
CA ARG A 310 30.56 -7.43 10.55
C ARG A 310 31.92 -7.76 9.96
N ASN A 311 32.96 -7.03 10.30
CA ASN A 311 34.31 -7.33 9.84
C ASN A 311 34.87 -8.58 10.54
N ALA A 312 34.63 -8.74 11.84
CA ALA A 312 34.98 -9.96 12.59
C ALA A 312 34.29 -11.20 12.00
N THR A 313 33.03 -11.09 11.61
CA THR A 313 32.26 -12.21 11.01
C THR A 313 32.83 -12.65 9.65
N LYS A 314 33.41 -11.73 8.86
CA LYS A 314 34.02 -12.08 7.56
C LYS A 314 35.26 -12.97 7.69
N HIS A 315 35.91 -12.95 8.84
CA HIS A 315 37.12 -13.73 9.10
C HIS A 315 36.85 -15.09 9.74
N ILE A 316 35.60 -15.47 9.97
CA ILE A 316 35.29 -16.84 10.38
C ILE A 316 35.53 -17.74 9.16
N PRO A 317 36.59 -18.57 9.15
CA PRO A 317 36.83 -19.48 8.05
C PRO A 317 35.61 -20.40 7.98
N VAL A 318 34.91 -20.34 6.86
CA VAL A 318 33.82 -21.27 6.56
C VAL A 318 34.47 -22.65 6.57
N ARG A 319 34.25 -23.40 7.65
CA ARG A 319 34.69 -24.80 7.71
C ARG A 319 34.06 -25.47 6.48
N PRO A 320 34.86 -26.00 5.54
CA PRO A 320 34.29 -26.69 4.41
C PRO A 320 33.33 -27.74 4.96
N PRO A 321 32.12 -27.85 4.39
CA PRO A 321 31.16 -28.85 4.85
C PRO A 321 31.88 -30.18 4.89
N SER A 322 31.93 -30.79 6.09
CA SER A 322 32.48 -32.12 6.25
C SER A 322 31.87 -33.00 5.17
N PRO A 323 32.69 -33.72 4.38
CA PRO A 323 32.20 -34.61 3.35
C PRO A 323 31.08 -35.45 3.95
N LEU A 324 29.88 -35.35 3.35
CA LEU A 324 28.76 -36.19 3.73
C LEU A 324 29.28 -37.64 3.67
N GLN A 325 29.36 -38.27 4.84
CA GLN A 325 29.52 -39.72 4.89
C GLN A 325 28.29 -40.27 4.18
N TYR A 326 28.51 -40.75 2.95
CA TYR A 326 27.55 -41.60 2.27
C TYR A 326 27.34 -42.79 3.20
N VAL A 327 26.16 -42.84 3.81
CA VAL A 327 25.65 -44.10 4.35
C VAL A 327 25.39 -44.93 3.10
N GLU A 328 26.19 -45.97 2.91
CA GLU A 328 25.96 -46.97 1.86
C GLU A 328 24.60 -47.59 2.15
N ASP A 329 23.60 -47.19 1.38
CA ASP A 329 22.30 -47.85 1.33
C ASP A 329 22.54 -49.28 0.82
N GLU A 330 22.22 -50.24 1.68
CA GLU A 330 22.30 -51.66 1.37
C GLU A 330 21.47 -52.01 0.13
N ALA A 331 22.01 -52.95 -0.62
CA ALA A 331 21.57 -53.37 -1.94
C ALA A 331 20.07 -53.71 -2.03
N PRO A 332 19.40 -53.36 -3.15
CA PRO A 332 18.06 -53.85 -3.43
C PRO A 332 18.14 -55.34 -3.81
N MET A 333 17.49 -56.19 -3.01
CA MET A 333 17.26 -57.59 -3.36
C MET A 333 16.49 -57.70 -4.69
N GLU A 334 17.03 -58.52 -5.59
CA GLU A 334 16.43 -58.91 -6.85
C GLU A 334 15.10 -59.65 -6.61
N VAL A 335 14.03 -59.15 -7.24
CA VAL A 335 12.73 -59.84 -7.29
C VAL A 335 12.58 -60.44 -8.69
N PRO A 336 12.30 -61.76 -8.82
CA PRO A 336 12.16 -62.42 -10.10
C PRO A 336 10.96 -61.91 -10.92
N VAL A 337 11.18 -61.77 -12.22
CA VAL A 337 10.17 -61.45 -13.23
C VAL A 337 9.42 -62.72 -13.60
N GLU A 338 8.10 -62.75 -13.34
CA GLU A 338 7.18 -63.71 -13.98
C GLU A 338 6.21 -62.96 -14.91
N GLU A 339 6.24 -63.35 -16.18
CA GLU A 339 5.20 -63.09 -17.17
C GLU A 339 3.97 -63.96 -16.87
N ALA A 340 2.77 -63.36 -16.88
CA ALA A 340 1.64 -63.80 -17.72
C ALA A 340 0.30 -63.13 -17.36
N SER A 341 -0.34 -62.61 -18.40
CA SER A 341 -1.77 -62.70 -18.74
C SER A 341 -2.90 -62.33 -17.75
N SER A 342 -3.71 -61.40 -18.25
CA SER A 342 -5.18 -61.43 -18.31
C SER A 342 -6.01 -60.93 -17.11
N GLU A 343 -6.99 -60.11 -17.52
CA GLU A 343 -8.29 -59.82 -16.91
C GLU A 343 -8.37 -59.00 -15.61
N ARG A 344 -8.93 -57.79 -15.81
CA ARG A 344 -9.40 -56.86 -14.78
C ARG A 344 -10.50 -57.52 -13.94
N PRO A 345 -10.53 -57.25 -12.63
CA PRO A 345 -11.70 -56.52 -12.14
C PRO A 345 -11.34 -55.37 -11.20
N ALA A 346 -12.22 -54.36 -11.21
CA ALA A 346 -12.12 -53.16 -10.39
C ALA A 346 -12.06 -53.50 -8.89
N LYS A 347 -10.93 -53.23 -8.24
CA LYS A 347 -10.80 -53.21 -6.78
C LYS A 347 -10.36 -51.83 -6.31
N LYS A 348 -11.22 -51.24 -5.47
CA LYS A 348 -10.98 -50.03 -4.67
C LYS A 348 -9.67 -50.20 -3.89
N ARG A 349 -8.66 -49.39 -4.21
CA ARG A 349 -7.45 -49.27 -3.38
C ARG A 349 -7.78 -48.36 -2.20
N ALA A 350 -7.91 -48.96 -1.02
CA ALA A 350 -7.77 -48.24 0.24
C ALA A 350 -6.31 -47.78 0.33
N ILE A 351 -6.11 -46.47 0.43
CA ILE A 351 -4.81 -45.86 0.68
C ILE A 351 -4.46 -46.16 2.13
N VAL A 352 -3.42 -46.97 2.31
CA VAL A 352 -2.85 -47.25 3.62
C VAL A 352 -1.92 -46.08 3.95
N ASP A 353 -2.46 -45.08 4.65
CA ASP A 353 -1.67 -44.04 5.32
C ASP A 353 -1.01 -44.68 6.55
N SER A 354 0.19 -45.21 6.40
CA SER A 354 0.94 -45.80 7.52
C SER A 354 2.40 -45.39 7.47
N ALA A 355 2.89 -44.96 8.64
CA ALA A 355 4.29 -44.90 9.09
C ALA A 355 5.12 -43.60 8.98
N CYS A 356 4.57 -42.42 8.61
CA CYS A 356 5.34 -41.16 8.68
C CYS A 356 4.85 -40.11 9.71
N SER A 357 3.84 -40.43 10.53
CA SER A 357 3.20 -39.45 11.42
C SER A 357 3.82 -39.33 12.83
N SER A 358 4.62 -40.28 13.28
CA SER A 358 5.14 -40.32 14.66
C SER A 358 6.24 -39.28 14.91
N SER A 359 7.19 -39.13 13.98
CA SER A 359 8.28 -38.15 14.09
C SER A 359 7.77 -36.70 14.07
N ALA A 360 6.78 -36.42 13.20
CA ALA A 360 6.18 -35.09 13.10
C ALA A 360 5.36 -34.72 14.34
N MET A 361 4.74 -35.68 15.03
CA MET A 361 4.01 -35.44 16.28
C MET A 361 4.98 -35.17 17.45
N LYS A 362 6.11 -35.88 17.52
CA LYS A 362 7.14 -35.66 18.55
C LYS A 362 7.81 -34.29 18.41
N ALA A 363 8.15 -33.87 17.20
CA ALA A 363 8.69 -32.54 16.97
C ALA A 363 7.69 -31.42 17.34
N LYS A 364 6.38 -31.64 17.13
CA LYS A 364 5.35 -30.68 17.53
C LYS A 364 5.19 -30.56 19.04
N SER A 365 5.31 -31.66 19.79
CA SER A 365 5.26 -31.59 21.26
C SER A 365 6.48 -30.88 21.82
N GLU A 366 7.68 -31.18 21.33
CA GLU A 366 8.93 -30.53 21.79
C GLU A 366 8.91 -29.01 21.57
N ILE A 367 8.39 -28.54 20.42
CA ILE A 367 8.23 -27.11 20.16
C ILE A 367 7.22 -26.46 21.11
N LYS A 368 6.14 -27.17 21.45
CA LYS A 368 5.11 -26.64 22.36
C LYS A 368 5.67 -26.47 23.77
N ASP A 369 6.42 -27.45 24.26
CA ASP A 369 7.06 -27.41 25.58
C ASP A 369 8.11 -26.29 25.65
N ALA A 370 8.87 -26.06 24.57
CA ALA A 370 9.82 -24.95 24.48
C ALA A 370 9.13 -23.57 24.54
N ILE A 371 7.97 -23.41 23.89
CA ILE A 371 7.19 -22.16 23.93
C ILE A 371 6.63 -21.89 25.33
N GLU A 372 6.17 -22.94 26.03
CA GLU A 372 5.65 -22.82 27.38
C GLU A 372 6.75 -22.47 28.39
N SER A 373 7.93 -23.10 28.27
CA SER A 373 9.11 -22.75 29.05
C SER A 373 9.56 -21.30 28.87
N LEU A 374 9.59 -20.80 27.62
CA LEU A 374 9.91 -19.39 27.32
C LEU A 374 8.88 -18.41 27.89
N SER A 375 7.60 -18.79 27.89
CA SER A 375 6.54 -17.94 28.43
C SER A 375 6.69 -17.74 29.95
N ILE A 376 7.10 -18.79 30.67
CA ILE A 376 7.40 -18.73 32.11
C ILE A 376 8.60 -17.82 32.37
N THR A 377 9.67 -17.93 31.57
CA THR A 377 10.87 -17.10 31.74
C THR A 377 10.60 -15.62 31.48
N ILE A 378 9.81 -15.31 30.45
CA ILE A 378 9.38 -13.93 30.17
C ILE A 378 8.55 -13.36 31.33
N GLY A 379 7.66 -14.17 31.92
CA GLY A 379 6.90 -13.78 33.10
C GLY A 379 7.78 -13.43 34.30
N ALA A 380 8.80 -14.25 34.59
CA ALA A 380 9.75 -14.01 35.67
C ALA A 380 10.54 -12.71 35.46
N ILE A 381 11.07 -12.49 34.25
CA ILE A 381 11.83 -11.27 33.91
C ILE A 381 10.95 -10.03 34.08
N LYS A 382 9.68 -10.10 33.65
CA LYS A 382 8.74 -8.98 33.80
C LYS A 382 8.50 -8.65 35.27
N ALA A 383 8.30 -9.65 36.12
CA ALA A 383 8.11 -9.43 37.57
C ALA A 383 9.36 -8.79 38.21
N THR A 384 10.57 -9.16 37.78
CA THR A 384 11.80 -8.53 38.27
C THR A 384 11.90 -7.06 37.85
N LEU A 385 11.52 -6.74 36.61
CA LEU A 385 11.51 -5.36 36.12
C LEU A 385 10.48 -4.50 36.85
N ASP A 386 9.27 -5.02 37.07
CA ASP A 386 8.21 -4.30 37.80
C ASP A 386 8.68 -4.01 39.25
N GLY A 387 9.37 -4.95 39.90
CA GLY A 387 9.99 -4.73 41.21
C GLY A 387 11.08 -3.65 41.24
N LEU A 388 11.93 -3.59 40.20
CA LEU A 388 12.96 -2.55 40.08
C LEU A 388 12.35 -1.15 39.87
N VAL A 389 11.29 -1.06 39.06
CA VAL A 389 10.59 0.21 38.81
C VAL A 389 9.93 0.72 40.09
N GLU A 390 9.25 -0.16 40.84
CA GLU A 390 8.62 0.25 42.10
C GLU A 390 9.67 0.62 43.16
N GLY A 391 10.81 -0.09 43.20
CA GLY A 391 11.95 0.27 44.05
C GLY A 391 12.52 1.67 43.76
N GLN A 392 12.68 2.02 42.48
CA GLN A 392 13.09 3.38 42.09
C GLN A 392 12.06 4.43 42.47
N ARG A 393 10.78 4.12 42.35
CA ARG A 393 9.70 5.03 42.73
C ARG A 393 9.70 5.34 44.23
N LEU A 394 9.90 4.32 45.07
CA LEU A 394 10.01 4.49 46.51
C LEU A 394 11.28 5.27 46.90
N HIS A 395 12.41 5.01 46.23
CA HIS A 395 13.65 5.76 46.47
C HIS A 395 13.49 7.25 46.12
N LEU A 396 12.83 7.57 45.01
CA LEU A 396 12.53 8.97 44.62
C LEU A 396 11.56 9.64 45.60
N ALA A 397 10.54 8.91 46.09
CA ALA A 397 9.61 9.44 47.09
C ALA A 397 10.33 9.77 48.41
N ALA A 398 11.20 8.87 48.90
CA ALA A 398 11.98 9.10 50.12
C ALA A 398 12.96 10.27 50.00
N SER A 399 13.53 10.49 48.81
CA SER A 399 14.45 11.61 48.55
C SER A 399 13.75 12.97 48.52
N SER A 400 12.43 13.01 48.31
CA SER A 400 11.64 14.24 48.23
C SER A 400 11.17 14.79 49.57
N THR A 401 11.22 13.97 50.64
CA THR A 401 10.76 14.36 51.99
C THR A 401 11.86 14.95 52.89
N THR A 402 13.12 14.98 52.42
CA THR A 402 14.27 15.47 53.19
C THR A 402 14.79 16.84 52.73
N SER A 403 14.04 17.54 51.88
CA SER A 403 14.28 18.95 51.47
C SER A 403 13.12 19.81 51.94
#